data_AF-T1H1L9-F1
#
_entry.id   AF-T1H1L9-F1
#
_cell.length_a   1.000
_cell.length_b   1.000
_cell.length_c   1.000
_cell.angle_alpha   90.00
_cell.angle_beta   90.00
_cell.angle_gamma   90.00
#
_symmetry.space_group_name_H-M   'P 1'
#
loop_
_entity.id
_entity.type
_entity.pdbx_description
1 polymer ?
#
loop_
_entity_poly.entity_id
_entity_poly.type
_entity_poly.pdbx_seq_one_letter_code
_entity_poly.pdbx_strand_id
1 'polypeptide(L)'
;MKSEVNIDFLQQSFFDFKKTTEDGMVLHILNIKNITKHLNDAGEKISESMVTKISITLPLNYSHFYCSREYNPKMERTLQNLTPRLCIEPSVDEIHRRLIGD
;
A
#
# COMPACT_ATOMS: atom_id res chain seq x y z
N MET A 1 13.39 25.57 -1.88
CA MET A 1 13.13 25.60 -3.34
C MET A 1 13.48 24.31 -4.08
N LYS A 2 14.75 23.92 -4.37
CA LYS A 2 15.01 22.65 -5.09
C LYS A 2 14.58 21.38 -4.33
N SER A 3 14.60 21.41 -2.99
CA SER A 3 14.17 20.30 -2.13
C SER A 3 12.64 20.19 -2.02
N GLU A 4 11.92 21.30 -1.82
CA GLU A 4 10.44 21.33 -1.75
C GLU A 4 9.78 20.82 -3.03
N VAL A 5 10.24 21.29 -4.21
CA VAL A 5 9.70 20.83 -5.50
C VAL A 5 9.93 19.33 -5.71
N ASN A 6 10.99 18.76 -5.12
CA ASN A 6 11.27 17.33 -5.16
C ASN A 6 10.33 16.54 -4.23
N ILE A 7 10.03 17.10 -3.05
CA ILE A 7 9.06 16.52 -2.10
C ILE A 7 7.65 16.53 -2.68
N ASP A 8 7.20 17.64 -3.26
CA ASP A 8 5.87 17.74 -3.89
C ASP A 8 5.71 16.72 -5.03
N PHE A 9 6.76 16.53 -5.83
CA PHE A 9 6.78 15.52 -6.89
C PHE A 9 6.72 14.08 -6.34
N LEU A 10 7.45 13.79 -5.25
CA LEU A 10 7.41 12.49 -4.58
C LEU A 10 6.03 12.22 -3.96
N GLN A 11 5.39 13.24 -3.39
CA GLN A 11 4.02 13.15 -2.87
C GLN A 11 3.00 12.91 -3.99
N GLN A 12 3.11 13.63 -5.12
CA GLN A 12 2.25 13.38 -6.29
C GLN A 12 2.46 11.97 -6.86
N SER A 13 3.72 11.55 -7.04
CA SER A 13 4.03 10.20 -7.50
C SER A 13 3.46 9.12 -6.57
N PHE A 14 3.53 9.34 -5.25
CA PHE A 14 2.89 8.49 -4.26
C PHE A 14 1.35 8.48 -4.40
N PHE A 15 0.75 9.64 -4.62
CA PHE A 15 -0.70 9.79 -4.68
C PHE A 15 -1.33 9.27 -5.97
N ASP A 16 -0.59 9.27 -7.07
CA ASP A 16 -1.02 8.75 -8.36
C ASP A 16 -0.70 7.27 -8.54
N PHE A 17 0.13 6.70 -7.66
CA PHE A 17 0.50 5.29 -7.71
C PHE A 17 -0.71 4.38 -7.48
N LYS A 18 -1.03 3.55 -8.48
CA LYS A 18 -2.09 2.54 -8.42
C LYS A 18 -1.50 1.17 -8.74
N LYS A 19 -2.00 0.12 -8.08
CA LYS A 19 -1.64 -1.24 -8.45
C LYS A 19 -2.22 -1.56 -9.83
N THR A 20 -1.37 -1.95 -10.76
CA THR A 20 -1.81 -2.52 -12.03
C THR A 20 -2.15 -4.01 -11.85
N THR A 21 -2.97 -4.56 -12.74
CA THR A 21 -3.34 -5.99 -12.74
C THR A 21 -2.16 -6.89 -13.10
N GLU A 22 -1.11 -6.35 -13.73
CA GLU A 22 0.08 -7.08 -14.18
C GLU A 22 1.17 -7.12 -13.09
N ASP A 23 1.24 -6.13 -12.21
CA ASP A 23 2.21 -6.12 -11.11
C ASP A 23 1.82 -7.13 -10.03
N GLY A 24 2.74 -8.03 -9.67
CA GLY A 24 2.62 -8.84 -8.46
C GLY A 24 2.50 -7.96 -7.21
N MET A 25 1.75 -8.41 -6.19
CA MET A 25 1.56 -7.63 -4.94
C MET A 25 2.90 -7.25 -4.28
N VAL A 26 3.90 -8.13 -4.38
CA VAL A 26 5.27 -7.88 -3.90
C VAL A 26 5.91 -6.67 -4.57
N LEU A 27 5.75 -6.52 -5.89
CA LEU A 27 6.31 -5.40 -6.65
C LEU A 27 5.58 -4.09 -6.29
N HIS A 28 4.26 -4.16 -6.11
CA HIS A 28 3.46 -3.02 -5.65
C HIS A 28 3.92 -2.51 -4.28
N ILE A 29 4.11 -3.41 -3.31
CA ILE A 29 4.64 -3.09 -1.98
C ILE A 29 6.06 -2.53 -2.05
N LEU A 30 6.92 -3.10 -2.91
CA LEU A 30 8.31 -2.65 -3.06
C LEU A 30 8.36 -1.21 -3.56
N ASN A 31 7.54 -0.87 -4.56
CA ASN A 31 7.46 0.49 -5.10
C ASN A 31 6.95 1.49 -4.05
N ILE A 32 5.91 1.12 -3.29
CA ILE A 32 5.42 1.92 -2.16
C ILE A 32 6.51 2.15 -1.12
N LYS A 33 7.24 1.09 -0.73
CA LYS A 33 8.35 1.18 0.24
C LYS A 33 9.47 2.07 -0.28
N ASN A 34 9.74 2.05 -1.57
CA ASN A 34 10.77 2.88 -2.17
C ASN A 34 10.39 4.37 -2.11
N ILE A 35 9.16 4.73 -2.50
CA ILE A 35 8.66 6.12 -2.42
C ILE A 35 8.62 6.60 -0.96
N THR A 36 8.11 5.76 -0.07
CA THR A 36 8.11 5.91 1.40
C THR A 36 9.51 6.20 1.94
N LYS A 37 10.52 5.44 1.50
CA LYS A 37 11.91 5.65 1.91
C LYS A 37 12.44 7.01 1.43
N HIS A 38 12.21 7.36 0.17
CA HIS A 38 12.64 8.65 -0.38
C HIS A 38 11.99 9.84 0.34
N LEU A 39 10.73 9.74 0.76
CA LEU A 39 10.05 10.75 1.57
C LEU A 39 10.69 10.87 2.97
N ASN A 40 10.94 9.76 3.66
CA ASN A 40 11.62 9.78 4.96
C ASN A 40 13.04 10.37 4.85
N ASP A 41 13.80 10.01 3.82
CA ASP A 41 15.15 10.52 3.57
C ASP A 41 15.13 12.04 3.29
N ALA A 42 14.00 12.57 2.80
CA ALA A 42 13.77 14.00 2.62
C ALA A 42 13.25 14.73 3.89
N GLY A 43 13.08 14.02 5.00
CA GLY A 43 12.62 14.57 6.29
C GLY A 43 11.10 14.58 6.48
N GLU A 44 10.34 14.02 5.54
CA GLU A 44 8.89 13.88 5.66
C GLU A 44 8.53 12.67 6.52
N LYS A 45 7.70 12.89 7.55
CA LYS A 45 7.10 11.77 8.30
C LYS A 45 5.97 11.16 7.47
N ILE A 46 6.04 9.85 7.30
CA ILE A 46 4.94 9.09 6.72
C ILE A 46 3.75 9.16 7.65
N SER A 47 2.70 9.81 7.16
CA SER A 47 1.46 10.03 7.90
C SER A 47 0.50 8.86 7.74
N GLU A 48 -0.47 8.78 8.65
CA GLU A 48 -1.56 7.79 8.58
C GLU A 48 -2.31 7.86 7.23
N SER A 49 -2.39 9.05 6.62
CA SER A 49 -3.02 9.25 5.31
C SER A 49 -2.28 8.53 4.18
N MET A 50 -0.95 8.39 4.26
CA MET A 50 -0.17 7.62 3.30
C MET A 50 -0.44 6.12 3.42
N VAL A 51 -0.53 5.60 4.65
CA VAL A 51 -0.93 4.20 4.88
C VAL A 51 -2.35 3.97 4.36
N THR A 52 -3.27 4.92 4.58
CA THR A 52 -4.64 4.92 4.05
C THR A 52 -4.65 4.88 2.52
N LYS A 53 -3.80 5.67 1.87
CA LYS A 53 -3.64 5.68 0.42
C LYS A 53 -3.30 4.28 -0.12
N ILE A 54 -2.37 3.58 0.52
CA ILE A 54 -1.95 2.24 0.10
C ILE A 54 -3.09 1.24 0.16
N SER A 55 -3.97 1.34 1.15
CA SER A 55 -5.13 0.44 1.23
C SER A 55 -6.23 0.78 0.22
N ILE A 56 -6.34 2.04 -0.24
CA ILE A 56 -7.32 2.42 -1.28
C ILE A 56 -6.79 2.25 -2.72
N THR A 57 -5.47 2.14 -2.91
CA THR A 57 -4.85 1.88 -4.23
C THR A 57 -4.83 0.39 -4.57
N LEU A 58 -5.22 -0.47 -3.62
CA LEU A 58 -5.42 -1.88 -3.85
C LEU A 58 -6.68 -2.10 -4.71
N PRO A 59 -6.67 -3.03 -5.67
CA PRO A 59 -7.86 -3.36 -6.43
C PRO A 59 -8.92 -3.97 -5.52
N LEU A 60 -10.19 -3.89 -5.94
CA LEU A 60 -11.36 -4.33 -5.14
C LEU A 60 -11.27 -5.79 -4.65
N ASN A 61 -10.56 -6.65 -5.38
CA ASN A 61 -10.28 -8.03 -4.99
C ASN A 61 -9.28 -8.16 -3.81
N TYR A 62 -8.81 -7.06 -3.24
CA TYR A 62 -8.05 -6.99 -1.99
C TYR A 62 -8.79 -6.20 -0.89
N SER A 63 -10.10 -5.95 -1.06
CA SER A 63 -10.94 -5.21 -0.10
C SER A 63 -10.93 -5.79 1.33
N HIS A 64 -10.71 -7.10 1.50
CA HIS A 64 -10.60 -7.72 2.82
C HIS A 64 -9.43 -7.18 3.65
N PHE A 65 -8.35 -6.70 3.01
CA PHE A 65 -7.25 -6.01 3.69
C PHE A 65 -7.66 -4.63 4.20
N TYR A 66 -8.42 -3.88 3.40
CA TYR A 66 -8.97 -2.58 3.82
C TYR A 66 -9.90 -2.77 5.03
N CYS A 67 -10.84 -3.70 4.93
CA CYS A 67 -11.76 -4.02 6.02
C CYS A 67 -10.99 -4.44 7.29
N SER A 68 -10.11 -5.44 7.19
CA SER A 68 -9.35 -5.92 8.35
C SER A 68 -8.50 -4.82 9.01
N ARG A 69 -7.93 -3.91 8.22
CA ARG A 69 -7.18 -2.77 8.76
C ARG A 69 -8.07 -1.79 9.51
N GLU A 70 -9.27 -1.51 9.03
CA GLU A 70 -10.22 -0.63 9.72
C GLU A 70 -10.70 -1.19 11.07
N TYR A 71 -10.55 -2.50 11.30
CA TYR A 71 -10.82 -3.13 12.59
C TYR A 71 -9.62 -3.15 13.55
N ASN A 72 -8.40 -2.83 13.09
CA ASN A 72 -7.22 -2.75 13.95
C ASN A 72 -7.17 -1.42 14.72
N PRO A 73 -6.61 -1.38 15.94
CA PRO A 73 -6.29 -0.14 16.65
C PRO A 73 -5.43 0.80 15.79
N LYS A 74 -5.64 2.12 15.86
CA LYS A 74 -4.92 3.11 15.03
C LYS A 74 -3.40 2.98 15.11
N MET A 75 -2.86 2.72 16.31
CA MET A 75 -1.42 2.50 16.54
C MET A 75 -0.86 1.27 15.81
N GLU A 76 -1.71 0.33 15.41
CA GLU A 76 -1.33 -0.89 14.68
C GLU A 76 -1.55 -0.75 13.16
N ARG A 77 -2.15 0.34 12.69
CA ARG A 77 -2.39 0.64 11.27
C ARG A 77 -1.12 1.18 10.60
N THR A 78 -0.02 0.48 10.77
CA THR A 78 1.31 0.85 10.24
C THR A 78 1.65 0.05 9.00
N LEU A 79 2.60 0.57 8.20
CA LEU A 79 3.13 -0.16 7.04
C LEU A 79 3.86 -1.44 7.44
N GLN A 80 4.50 -1.45 8.61
CA GLN A 80 5.18 -2.64 9.13
C GLN A 80 4.21 -3.79 9.37
N ASN A 81 2.98 -3.50 9.83
CA ASN A 81 1.97 -4.53 10.06
C ASN A 81 1.21 -4.92 8.78
N LEU A 82 1.03 -3.96 7.86
CA LEU A 82 0.28 -4.21 6.61
C LEU A 82 1.10 -4.96 5.55
N THR A 83 2.40 -4.67 5.45
CA THR A 83 3.29 -5.30 4.45
C THR A 83 3.31 -6.83 4.50
N PRO A 84 3.62 -7.48 5.65
CA PRO A 84 3.72 -8.93 5.70
C PRO A 84 2.40 -9.61 5.33
N ARG A 85 1.26 -9.00 5.71
CA ARG A 85 -0.06 -9.48 5.35
C ARG A 85 -0.28 -9.47 3.84
N LEU A 86 0.01 -8.34 3.17
CA LEU A 86 -0.13 -8.22 1.72
C LEU A 86 0.80 -9.17 0.94
N CYS A 87 1.90 -9.64 1.54
CA CYS A 87 2.79 -10.62 0.94
C CYS A 87 2.30 -12.08 1.08
N ILE A 88 1.42 -12.36 2.04
CA ILE A 88 1.05 -13.73 2.45
C ILE A 88 -0.42 -14.04 2.10
N GLU A 89 -1.32 -13.09 2.35
CA GLU A 89 -2.75 -13.25 2.16
C GLU A 89 -3.09 -13.11 0.64
N PRO A 90 -3.77 -14.10 0.04
CA PRO A 90 -4.14 -14.10 -1.38
C PRO A 90 -5.29 -13.12 -1.69
N SER A 91 -5.51 -12.78 -2.97
CA SER A 91 -6.67 -11.96 -3.36
C SER A 91 -7.98 -12.73 -3.14
N VAL A 92 -9.11 -12.02 -3.06
CA VAL A 92 -10.46 -12.61 -2.99
C VAL A 92 -10.71 -13.56 -4.17
N ASP A 93 -10.26 -13.20 -5.38
CA ASP A 93 -10.41 -14.06 -6.57
C ASP A 93 -9.59 -15.35 -6.45
N GLU A 94 -8.43 -15.28 -5.81
CA GLU A 94 -7.57 -16.43 -5.57
C GLU A 94 -8.10 -17.30 -4.43
N ILE A 95 -8.70 -16.69 -3.39
CA ILE A 95 -9.47 -17.40 -2.35
C ILE A 95 -10.65 -18.14 -2.99
N HIS A 96 -11.43 -17.47 -3.84
CA HIS A 96 -12.55 -18.09 -4.54
C HIS A 96 -12.12 -19.26 -5.42
N ARG A 97 -11.05 -19.11 -6.22
CA ARG A 97 -10.51 -20.22 -7.02
C ARG A 97 -10.08 -21.41 -6.17
N ARG A 98 -9.43 -21.17 -5.02
CA ARG A 98 -8.99 -22.24 -4.11
C ARG A 98 -10.13 -22.94 -3.38
N LEU A 99 -11.23 -22.23 -3.11
CA LEU A 99 -12.38 -22.77 -2.36
C LEU A 99 -13.39 -23.49 -3.26
N ILE A 100 -13.59 -23.01 -4.48
CA ILE A 100 -14.63 -23.52 -5.36
C ILE A 100 -14.06 -24.57 -6.33
N GLY A 101 -12.75 -24.51 -6.64
CA GLY A 101 -12.14 -25.34 -7.69
C GLY A 101 -12.67 -24.93 -9.07
N ASP A 102 -11.82 -24.97 -10.09
CA ASP A 102 -12.30 -25.01 -11.48
C ASP A 102 -12.82 -26.42 -11.81
#